data_AF-G9YL87-F1
#
_entry.id   AF-G9YL87-F1
#
_cell.length_a   1.000
_cell.length_b   1.000
_cell.length_c   1.000
_cell.angle_alpha   90.00
_cell.angle_beta   90.00
_cell.angle_gamma   90.00
#
_symmetry.space_group_name_H-M   'P 1'
#
loop_
_entity.id
_entity.type
_entity.pdbx_description
1 polymer ?
#
loop_
_entity_poly.entity_id
_entity_poly.type
_entity_poly.pdbx_seq_one_letter_code
_entity_poly.pdbx_strand_id
1 'polypeptide(L)'
;MGFNRPEAKRLAKAAMRNTNPNPMLVTLVFVLLTTGVSYLVGLVLTNPIYDALYTAYLYLLDGAYDPMFIFKSLLSPGMVAVYMLVSLLLNVYFWVMNFGYASYALRMARGEQPGYRRLFDGFAALGRAILVSLLTSIFLSLWGLLFMVPYMVVMILAALLGSMGLMMLAILLLIGGMVMMVIFSYRYRLATYFLLDHPEMGALESITQSKQAMKGWKGELFILDWSFFGWLLLVALVELVGIGLGTLFSPALGTLLGTVAAGAFSLWLNPYMNGTEANFYDWVTHGSLSYRENNGPGGYQSPYGNNTPEL
;
A
#
# COMPACT_ATOMS: atom_id res chain seq x y z
N MET A 1 12.29 -27.93 -0.08
CA MET A 1 13.28 -26.89 0.29
C MET A 1 12.49 -25.62 0.58
N GLY A 2 12.61 -25.06 1.79
CA GLY A 2 11.83 -23.89 2.23
C GLY A 2 12.53 -22.56 1.93
N PHE A 3 11.77 -21.46 1.92
CA PHE A 3 12.29 -20.12 1.72
C PHE A 3 13.08 -19.63 2.95
N ASN A 4 14.32 -19.17 2.74
CA ASN A 4 15.20 -18.69 3.82
C ASN A 4 14.93 -17.21 4.13
N ARG A 5 13.95 -16.93 4.99
CA ARG A 5 13.52 -15.56 5.36
C ARG A 5 14.65 -14.70 5.96
N PRO A 6 15.47 -15.18 6.93
CA PRO A 6 16.59 -14.40 7.44
C PRO A 6 17.60 -14.01 6.36
N GLU A 7 17.85 -14.90 5.40
CA GLU A 7 18.75 -14.63 4.29
C GLU A 7 18.18 -13.59 3.34
N ALA A 8 16.91 -13.69 2.93
CA ALA A 8 16.25 -12.70 2.08
C ALA A 8 16.28 -11.29 2.68
N LYS A 9 16.06 -11.18 4.00
CA LYS A 9 16.18 -9.92 4.75
C LYS A 9 17.61 -9.40 4.79
N ARG A 10 18.58 -10.28 5.05
CA ARG A 10 20.00 -9.92 5.05
C ARG A 10 20.44 -9.39 3.68
N LEU A 11 20.00 -10.02 2.59
CA LEU A 11 20.28 -9.59 1.23
C LEU A 11 19.63 -8.24 0.92
N ALA A 12 18.37 -8.02 1.30
CA ALA A 12 17.73 -6.71 1.15
C ALA A 12 18.50 -5.60 1.88
N LYS A 13 18.96 -5.88 3.11
CA LYS A 13 19.79 -4.94 3.89
C LYS A 13 21.17 -4.72 3.26
N ALA A 14 21.77 -5.75 2.66
CA ALA A 14 23.05 -5.65 1.95
C ALA A 14 22.91 -4.80 0.68
N ALA A 15 21.89 -5.08 -0.14
CA ALA A 15 21.51 -4.29 -1.30
C ALA A 15 21.35 -2.81 -0.92
N MET A 16 20.58 -2.51 0.12
CA MET A 16 20.38 -1.13 0.56
C MET A 16 21.66 -0.38 0.92
N ARG A 17 22.66 -1.08 1.45
CA ARG A 17 23.96 -0.48 1.83
C ARG A 17 24.84 -0.21 0.63
N ASN A 18 24.68 -0.98 -0.43
CA ASN A 18 25.55 -0.97 -1.60
C ASN A 18 24.96 -0.17 -2.77
N THR A 19 23.67 0.17 -2.71
CA THR A 19 22.99 0.96 -3.76
C THR A 19 23.24 2.46 -3.63
N ASN A 20 23.57 3.08 -4.75
CA ASN A 20 23.70 4.50 -4.99
C ASN A 20 22.78 4.90 -6.16
N PRO A 21 21.96 5.96 -6.04
CA PRO A 21 21.77 6.82 -4.86
C PRO A 21 21.17 6.08 -3.67
N ASN A 22 21.38 6.62 -2.45
CA ASN A 22 20.94 5.99 -1.22
C ASN A 22 19.41 5.68 -1.27
N PRO A 23 18.98 4.43 -1.03
CA PRO A 23 17.58 4.05 -1.08
C PRO A 23 16.65 4.85 -0.19
N MET A 24 17.14 5.37 0.94
CA MET A 24 16.35 6.23 1.82
C MET A 24 16.01 7.56 1.15
N LEU A 25 16.91 8.11 0.32
CA LEU A 25 16.66 9.33 -0.44
C LEU A 25 15.68 9.09 -1.58
N VAL A 26 15.81 7.95 -2.27
CA VAL A 26 14.84 7.57 -3.32
C VAL A 26 13.46 7.36 -2.70
N THR A 27 13.40 6.71 -1.54
CA THR A 27 12.16 6.54 -0.77
C THR A 27 11.60 7.88 -0.30
N LEU A 28 12.45 8.83 0.12
CA LEU A 28 12.01 10.17 0.49
C LEU A 28 11.34 10.87 -0.69
N VAL A 29 11.96 10.83 -1.88
CA VAL A 29 11.35 11.37 -3.10
C VAL A 29 10.02 10.70 -3.39
N PHE A 30 9.94 9.36 -3.29
CA PHE A 30 8.69 8.62 -3.44
C PHE A 30 7.61 9.07 -2.45
N VAL A 31 7.93 9.21 -1.16
CA VAL A 31 6.99 9.63 -0.11
C VAL A 31 6.53 11.07 -0.32
N LEU A 32 7.43 11.99 -0.70
CA LEU A 32 7.07 13.37 -1.01
C LEU A 32 6.13 13.45 -2.22
N LEU A 33 6.42 12.67 -3.26
CA LEU A 33 5.60 12.59 -4.47
C LEU A 33 4.24 11.95 -4.22
N THR A 34 4.11 11.04 -3.25
CA THR A 34 2.85 10.33 -2.97
C THR A 34 2.10 10.93 -1.77
N THR A 35 2.56 10.65 -0.56
CA THR A 35 1.97 11.12 0.68
C THR A 35 2.02 12.65 0.79
N GLY A 36 3.13 13.27 0.40
CA GLY A 36 3.27 14.73 0.41
C GLY A 36 2.26 15.42 -0.51
N VAL A 37 2.13 14.96 -1.75
CA VAL A 37 1.11 15.45 -2.69
C VAL A 37 -0.31 15.22 -2.15
N SER A 38 -0.59 14.03 -1.62
CA SER A 38 -1.92 13.71 -1.05
C SER A 38 -2.26 14.64 0.13
N TYR A 39 -1.28 14.93 0.99
CA TYR A 39 -1.44 15.86 2.10
C TYR A 39 -1.70 17.28 1.62
N LEU A 40 -0.91 17.79 0.65
CA LEU A 40 -1.11 19.12 0.07
C LEU A 40 -2.49 19.28 -0.57
N VAL A 41 -2.98 18.24 -1.27
CA VAL A 41 -4.35 18.24 -1.80
C VAL A 41 -5.37 18.27 -0.66
N GLY A 42 -5.17 17.49 0.40
CA GLY A 42 -6.04 17.47 1.58
C GLY A 42 -6.11 18.80 2.34
N LEU A 43 -5.08 19.66 2.25
CA LEU A 43 -5.11 21.02 2.81
C LEU A 43 -6.07 21.95 2.07
N VAL A 44 -6.29 21.70 0.78
CA VAL A 44 -7.15 22.54 -0.08
C VAL A 44 -8.55 21.93 -0.22
N LEU A 45 -8.63 20.60 -0.25
CA LEU A 45 -9.83 19.85 -0.51
C LEU A 45 -10.20 19.03 0.72
N THR A 46 -11.10 19.59 1.54
CA THR A 46 -11.59 18.90 2.74
C THR A 46 -12.37 17.65 2.36
N ASN A 47 -12.34 16.64 3.23
CA ASN A 47 -13.08 15.41 3.02
C ASN A 47 -14.54 15.63 3.46
N PRO A 48 -15.50 15.75 2.52
CA PRO A 48 -16.88 16.06 2.86
C PRO A 48 -17.54 14.95 3.70
N ILE A 49 -17.03 13.71 3.61
CA ILE A 49 -17.51 12.58 4.42
C ILE A 49 -16.99 12.68 5.85
N TYR A 50 -15.74 13.09 6.05
CA TYR A 50 -15.22 13.30 7.40
C TYR A 50 -15.96 14.45 8.10
N ASP A 51 -16.12 15.57 7.39
CA ASP A 51 -16.88 16.72 7.89
C ASP A 51 -18.34 16.32 8.20
N ALA A 52 -18.95 15.46 7.38
CA ALA A 52 -20.27 14.85 7.63
C ALA A 52 -20.34 14.11 8.95
N LEU A 53 -19.45 13.15 9.12
CA LEU A 53 -19.47 12.27 10.28
C LEU A 53 -19.13 13.04 11.55
N TYR A 54 -18.19 13.99 11.48
CA TYR A 54 -17.84 14.85 12.61
C TYR A 54 -19.01 15.76 13.00
N THR A 55 -19.68 16.37 12.03
CA THR A 55 -20.85 17.23 12.30
C THR A 55 -22.03 16.40 12.84
N ALA A 56 -22.26 15.20 12.32
CA ALA A 56 -23.29 14.29 12.85
C ALA A 56 -22.97 13.81 14.27
N TYR A 57 -21.70 13.57 14.58
CA TYR A 57 -21.25 13.23 15.93
C TYR A 57 -21.50 14.38 16.91
N LEU A 58 -21.15 15.62 16.54
CA LEU A 58 -21.43 16.81 17.35
C LEU A 58 -22.93 17.03 17.55
N TYR A 59 -23.76 16.75 16.53
CA TYR A 59 -25.22 16.81 16.65
C TYR A 59 -25.76 15.79 17.67
N LEU A 60 -25.26 14.55 17.66
CA LEU A 60 -25.64 13.51 18.62
C LEU A 60 -25.27 13.87 20.07
N LEU A 61 -24.24 14.71 20.27
CA LEU A 61 -23.79 15.13 21.59
C LEU A 61 -24.49 16.40 22.11
N ASP A 62 -24.67 17.40 21.25
CA ASP A 62 -25.03 18.77 21.68
C ASP A 62 -26.42 19.23 21.19
N GLY A 63 -27.06 18.48 20.28
CA GLY A 63 -28.41 18.77 19.77
C GLY A 63 -28.58 20.11 19.04
N ALA A 64 -27.49 20.86 18.85
CA ALA A 64 -27.50 22.28 18.51
C ALA A 64 -27.53 22.58 17.00
N TYR A 65 -27.45 21.57 16.13
CA TYR A 65 -27.38 21.76 14.68
C TYR A 65 -28.62 21.22 13.96
N ASP A 66 -29.23 22.01 13.08
CA ASP A 66 -30.37 21.55 12.28
C ASP A 66 -29.95 20.43 11.30
N PRO A 67 -30.55 19.22 11.36
CA PRO A 67 -30.22 18.09 10.47
C PRO A 67 -30.26 18.43 8.98
N MET A 68 -31.12 19.38 8.57
CA MET A 68 -31.28 19.80 7.18
C MET A 68 -30.13 20.69 6.69
N PHE A 69 -29.54 21.50 7.57
CA PHE A 69 -28.37 22.34 7.27
C PHE A 69 -27.12 21.49 7.11
N ILE A 70 -26.98 20.46 7.95
CA ILE A 70 -25.96 19.43 7.84
C ILE A 70 -26.10 18.74 6.48
N PHE A 71 -27.25 18.15 6.16
CA PHE A 71 -27.45 17.41 4.91
C PHE A 71 -27.19 18.24 3.64
N LYS A 72 -27.61 19.52 3.61
CA LYS A 72 -27.37 20.41 2.45
C LYS A 72 -25.92 20.87 2.33
N SER A 73 -25.22 21.08 3.44
CA SER A 73 -23.79 21.44 3.43
C SER A 73 -22.91 20.23 3.08
N LEU A 74 -23.33 19.02 3.46
CA LEU A 74 -22.62 17.76 3.24
C LEU A 74 -22.76 17.17 1.83
N LEU A 75 -23.83 17.52 1.13
CA LEU A 75 -24.15 16.99 -0.20
C LEU A 75 -24.33 18.13 -1.20
N SER A 76 -23.52 19.20 -1.12
CA SER A 76 -23.39 20.05 -2.29
C SER A 76 -22.81 19.15 -3.41
N PRO A 77 -23.59 18.82 -4.46
CA PRO A 77 -23.16 17.78 -5.39
C PRO A 77 -21.85 18.16 -6.08
N GLY A 78 -21.60 19.48 -6.21
CA GLY A 78 -20.36 20.03 -6.73
C GLY A 78 -19.12 19.70 -5.90
N MET A 79 -19.10 20.00 -4.60
CA MET A 79 -17.91 19.74 -3.77
C MET A 79 -17.63 18.25 -3.63
N VAL A 80 -18.67 17.44 -3.47
CA VAL A 80 -18.54 15.98 -3.38
C VAL A 80 -18.02 15.41 -4.71
N ALA A 81 -18.55 15.85 -5.84
CA ALA A 81 -18.08 15.40 -7.16
C ALA A 81 -16.61 15.78 -7.39
N VAL A 82 -16.20 17.00 -7.03
CA VAL A 82 -14.80 17.44 -7.12
C VAL A 82 -13.91 16.60 -6.21
N TYR A 83 -14.30 16.38 -4.94
CA TYR A 83 -13.56 15.53 -4.00
C TYR A 83 -13.39 14.11 -4.52
N MET A 84 -14.47 13.50 -5.04
CA MET A 84 -14.43 12.14 -5.60
C MET A 84 -13.53 12.07 -6.83
N LEU A 85 -13.63 13.04 -7.74
CA LEU A 85 -12.79 13.09 -8.94
C LEU A 85 -11.31 13.23 -8.56
N VAL A 86 -10.97 14.16 -7.69
CA VAL A 86 -9.58 14.38 -7.26
C VAL A 86 -9.05 13.16 -6.51
N SER A 87 -9.86 12.56 -5.64
CA SER A 87 -9.50 11.35 -4.90
C SER A 87 -9.28 10.15 -5.83
N LEU A 88 -10.10 9.99 -6.88
CA LEU A 88 -9.90 8.99 -7.92
C LEU A 88 -8.57 9.22 -8.66
N LEU A 89 -8.29 10.45 -9.06
CA LEU A 89 -7.04 10.80 -9.75
C LEU A 89 -5.81 10.55 -8.86
N LEU A 90 -5.87 10.90 -7.58
CA LEU A 90 -4.82 10.62 -6.61
C LEU A 90 -4.61 9.12 -6.41
N ASN A 91 -5.68 8.33 -6.39
CA ASN A 91 -5.59 6.88 -6.24
C ASN A 91 -4.92 6.23 -7.46
N VAL A 92 -5.32 6.64 -8.67
CA VAL A 92 -4.69 6.19 -9.92
C VAL A 92 -3.22 6.60 -9.96
N TYR A 93 -2.90 7.85 -9.60
CA TYR A 93 -1.52 8.32 -9.47
C TYR A 93 -0.71 7.49 -8.47
N PHE A 94 -1.29 7.17 -7.31
CA PHE A 94 -0.65 6.35 -6.29
C PHE A 94 -0.35 4.94 -6.81
N TRP A 95 -1.26 4.31 -7.54
CA TRP A 95 -1.01 3.01 -8.18
C TRP A 95 0.18 3.04 -9.12
N VAL A 96 0.27 4.07 -9.97
CA VAL A 96 1.38 4.27 -10.90
C VAL A 96 2.70 4.45 -10.16
N MET A 97 2.72 5.28 -9.11
CA MET A 97 3.90 5.49 -8.29
C MET A 97 4.34 4.21 -7.57
N ASN A 98 3.41 3.41 -7.04
CA ASN A 98 3.73 2.13 -6.39
C ASN A 98 4.31 1.13 -7.37
N PHE A 99 3.83 1.10 -8.62
CA PHE A 99 4.43 0.28 -9.68
C PHE A 99 5.89 0.68 -9.93
N GLY A 100 6.18 1.99 -10.04
CA GLY A 100 7.54 2.49 -10.18
C GLY A 100 8.43 2.17 -8.98
N TYR A 101 7.90 2.27 -7.76
CA TYR A 101 8.63 1.91 -6.56
C TYR A 101 8.92 0.40 -6.46
N ALA A 102 7.98 -0.45 -6.90
CA ALA A 102 8.22 -1.89 -7.02
C ALA A 102 9.33 -2.19 -8.04
N SER A 103 9.38 -1.47 -9.17
CA SER A 103 10.51 -1.56 -10.12
C SER A 103 11.83 -1.17 -9.49
N TYR A 104 11.85 -0.07 -8.72
CA TYR A 104 13.05 0.36 -8.00
C TYR A 104 13.52 -0.72 -7.01
N ALA A 105 12.61 -1.23 -6.18
CA ALA A 105 12.91 -2.21 -5.15
C ALA A 105 13.39 -3.55 -5.72
N LEU A 106 12.81 -4.01 -6.82
CA LEU A 106 13.23 -5.23 -7.52
C LEU A 106 14.68 -5.11 -8.01
N ARG A 107 15.00 -4.02 -8.70
CA ARG A 107 16.35 -3.76 -9.22
C ARG A 107 17.38 -3.61 -8.12
N MET A 108 17.03 -2.86 -7.07
CA MET A 108 17.87 -2.72 -5.89
C MET A 108 18.16 -4.09 -5.26
N ALA A 109 17.15 -4.94 -5.06
CA ALA A 109 17.31 -6.28 -4.50
C ALA A 109 18.21 -7.18 -5.37
N ARG A 110 18.16 -7.00 -6.69
CA ARG A 110 19.03 -7.67 -7.68
C ARG A 110 20.46 -7.11 -7.76
N GLY A 111 20.80 -6.11 -6.94
CA GLY A 111 22.12 -5.49 -6.93
C GLY A 111 22.36 -4.52 -8.09
N GLU A 112 21.33 -4.18 -8.86
CA GLU A 112 21.41 -3.07 -9.81
C GLU A 112 21.54 -1.76 -9.01
N GLN A 113 22.10 -0.72 -9.62
CA GLN A 113 22.26 0.61 -9.02
C GLN A 113 21.14 1.55 -9.53
N PRO A 114 19.85 1.35 -9.14
CA PRO A 114 18.75 2.12 -9.70
C PRO A 114 18.75 3.56 -9.18
N GLY A 115 18.63 4.52 -10.10
CA GLY A 115 18.43 5.93 -9.79
C GLY A 115 16.96 6.33 -9.60
N TYR A 116 16.73 7.60 -9.31
CA TYR A 116 15.40 8.19 -9.08
C TYR A 116 14.43 8.02 -10.26
N ARG A 117 14.94 7.98 -11.49
CA ARG A 117 14.14 7.82 -12.72
C ARG A 117 13.23 6.59 -12.67
N ARG A 118 13.65 5.52 -11.97
CA ARG A 118 12.90 4.27 -11.87
C ARG A 118 11.57 4.41 -11.11
N LEU A 119 11.43 5.43 -10.28
CA LEU A 119 10.13 5.76 -9.67
C LEU A 119 9.07 6.11 -10.73
N PHE A 120 9.50 6.54 -11.91
CA PHE A 120 8.62 6.91 -13.01
C PHE A 120 8.42 5.79 -14.04
N ASP A 121 8.96 4.58 -13.83
CA ASP A 121 8.74 3.44 -14.74
C ASP A 121 7.24 3.08 -14.85
N GLY A 122 6.45 3.36 -13.79
CA GLY A 122 4.98 3.26 -13.86
C GLY A 122 4.35 4.20 -14.89
N PHE A 123 4.95 5.38 -15.14
CA PHE A 123 4.46 6.31 -16.16
C PHE A 123 4.83 5.88 -17.58
N ALA A 124 5.94 5.16 -17.75
CA ALA A 124 6.28 4.55 -19.04
C ALA A 124 5.29 3.43 -19.40
N ALA A 125 4.78 2.73 -18.39
CA ALA A 125 3.83 1.64 -18.53
C ALA A 125 2.40 1.98 -18.06
N LEU A 126 1.98 3.27 -18.12
CA LEU A 126 0.74 3.77 -17.50
C LEU A 126 -0.44 2.82 -17.67
N GLY A 127 -0.72 2.42 -18.91
CA GLY A 127 -1.84 1.53 -19.22
C GLY A 127 -1.75 0.21 -18.47
N ARG A 128 -0.60 -0.47 -18.50
CA ARG A 128 -0.43 -1.78 -17.87
C ARG A 128 -0.34 -1.69 -16.35
N ALA A 129 0.38 -0.69 -15.82
CA ALA A 129 0.49 -0.44 -14.39
C ALA A 129 -0.90 -0.17 -13.78
N ILE A 130 -1.67 0.75 -14.39
CA ILE A 130 -3.04 1.05 -13.95
C ILE A 130 -3.93 -0.18 -14.10
N LEU A 131 -3.84 -0.93 -15.20
CA LEU A 131 -4.68 -2.11 -15.42
C LEU A 131 -4.41 -3.22 -14.40
N VAL A 132 -3.15 -3.53 -14.05
CA VAL A 132 -2.84 -4.53 -13.02
C VAL A 132 -3.39 -4.10 -11.67
N SER A 133 -3.13 -2.85 -11.26
CA SER A 133 -3.63 -2.33 -9.99
C SER A 133 -5.16 -2.29 -9.96
N LEU A 134 -5.80 -1.81 -11.02
CA LEU A 134 -7.26 -1.74 -11.12
C LEU A 134 -7.89 -3.14 -11.08
N LEU A 135 -7.38 -4.10 -11.87
CA LEU A 135 -7.92 -5.45 -11.90
C LEU A 135 -7.75 -6.16 -10.56
N THR A 136 -6.57 -6.04 -9.93
CA THR A 136 -6.34 -6.60 -8.59
C THR A 136 -7.23 -5.94 -7.55
N SER A 137 -7.40 -4.61 -7.58
CA SER A 137 -8.34 -3.89 -6.72
C SER A 137 -9.78 -4.36 -6.93
N ILE A 138 -10.26 -4.47 -8.18
CA ILE A 138 -11.61 -4.97 -8.48
C ILE A 138 -11.78 -6.39 -7.95
N PHE A 139 -10.84 -7.29 -8.21
CA PHE A 139 -10.94 -8.67 -7.71
C PHE A 139 -10.97 -8.72 -6.18
N LEU A 140 -10.12 -7.96 -5.49
CA LEU A 140 -10.13 -7.89 -4.03
C LEU A 140 -11.43 -7.29 -3.51
N SER A 141 -11.92 -6.20 -4.11
CA SER A 141 -13.20 -5.59 -3.76
C SER A 141 -14.38 -6.55 -3.96
N LEU A 142 -14.41 -7.33 -5.03
CA LEU A 142 -15.46 -8.32 -5.28
C LEU A 142 -15.48 -9.42 -4.21
N TRP A 143 -14.30 -9.95 -3.84
CA TRP A 143 -14.20 -10.87 -2.70
C TRP A 143 -14.62 -10.18 -1.39
N GLY A 144 -14.33 -8.89 -1.24
CA GLY A 144 -14.73 -8.10 -0.07
C GLY A 144 -16.22 -7.97 0.06
N LEU A 145 -16.89 -7.58 -1.02
CA LEU A 145 -18.34 -7.47 -1.06
C LEU A 145 -19.00 -8.82 -0.77
N LEU A 146 -18.44 -9.92 -1.27
CA LEU A 146 -18.97 -11.26 -1.02
C LEU A 146 -19.05 -11.61 0.48
N PHE A 147 -18.06 -11.19 1.29
CA PHE A 147 -18.06 -11.45 2.74
C PHE A 147 -18.68 -10.30 3.56
N MET A 148 -18.55 -9.07 3.08
CA MET A 148 -19.06 -7.88 3.75
C MET A 148 -20.58 -7.84 3.72
N VAL A 149 -21.23 -8.21 2.61
CA VAL A 149 -22.71 -8.17 2.51
C VAL A 149 -23.37 -9.10 3.52
N PRO A 150 -23.02 -10.41 3.62
CA PRO A 150 -23.56 -11.27 4.66
C PRO A 150 -23.27 -10.76 6.07
N TYR A 151 -22.05 -10.29 6.33
CA TYR A 151 -21.67 -9.69 7.61
C TYR A 151 -22.61 -8.52 7.98
N MET A 152 -22.81 -7.56 7.07
CA MET A 152 -23.65 -6.38 7.31
C MET A 152 -25.11 -6.77 7.58
N VAL A 153 -25.65 -7.73 6.81
CA VAL A 153 -27.04 -8.21 7.02
C VAL A 153 -27.19 -8.83 8.41
N VAL A 154 -26.27 -9.73 8.80
CA VAL A 154 -26.34 -10.37 10.13
C VAL A 154 -26.11 -9.36 11.25
N MET A 155 -25.19 -8.40 11.09
CA MET A 155 -24.97 -7.33 12.06
C MET A 155 -26.23 -6.48 12.28
N ILE A 156 -26.89 -6.07 11.20
CA ILE A 156 -28.10 -5.25 11.29
C ILE A 156 -29.21 -6.05 11.98
N LEU A 157 -29.42 -7.32 11.61
CA LEU A 157 -30.39 -8.18 12.27
C LEU A 157 -30.05 -8.41 13.75
N ALA A 158 -28.78 -8.58 14.09
CA ALA A 158 -28.32 -8.73 15.47
C ALA A 158 -28.67 -7.48 16.31
N ALA A 159 -28.41 -6.30 15.76
CA ALA A 159 -28.70 -5.03 16.42
C ALA A 159 -30.20 -4.78 16.57
N LEU A 160 -31.00 -5.04 15.52
CA LEU A 160 -32.45 -4.84 15.53
C LEU A 160 -33.16 -5.81 16.50
N LEU A 161 -32.68 -7.05 16.60
CA LEU A 161 -33.29 -8.10 17.42
C LEU A 161 -32.69 -8.18 18.83
N GLY A 162 -31.66 -7.39 19.15
CA GLY A 162 -30.94 -7.47 20.43
C GLY A 162 -30.32 -8.84 20.71
N SER A 163 -30.00 -9.61 19.67
CA SER A 163 -29.61 -11.02 19.81
C SER A 163 -28.09 -11.17 19.92
N MET A 164 -27.63 -11.58 21.11
CA MET A 164 -26.22 -11.89 21.36
C MET A 164 -25.69 -13.00 20.42
N GLY A 165 -26.53 -13.99 20.11
CA GLY A 165 -26.14 -15.08 19.21
C GLY A 165 -25.84 -14.61 17.78
N LEU A 166 -26.67 -13.70 17.24
CA LEU A 166 -26.43 -13.10 15.93
C LEU A 166 -25.21 -12.18 15.94
N MET A 167 -24.95 -11.49 17.06
CA MET A 167 -23.75 -10.66 17.22
C MET A 167 -22.48 -11.52 17.17
N MET A 168 -22.46 -12.66 17.87
CA MET A 168 -21.36 -13.61 17.81
C MET A 168 -21.16 -14.16 16.40
N LEU A 169 -22.23 -14.53 15.71
CA LEU A 169 -22.18 -15.00 14.33
C LEU A 169 -21.58 -13.94 13.39
N ALA A 170 -21.98 -12.68 13.54
CA ALA A 170 -21.46 -11.60 12.73
C ALA A 170 -19.96 -11.36 12.96
N ILE A 171 -19.48 -11.47 14.20
CA ILE A 171 -18.04 -11.41 14.51
C ILE A 171 -17.29 -12.56 13.83
N LEU A 172 -17.83 -13.78 13.85
CA LEU A 172 -17.22 -14.92 13.15
C LEU A 172 -17.17 -14.71 11.63
N LEU A 173 -18.24 -14.16 11.03
CA LEU A 173 -18.26 -13.80 9.61
C LEU A 173 -17.23 -12.73 9.27
N LEU A 174 -17.08 -11.72 10.12
CA LEU A 174 -16.06 -10.69 9.96
C LEU A 174 -14.65 -11.29 9.99
N ILE A 175 -14.34 -12.12 10.98
CA ILE A 175 -13.03 -12.78 11.10
C ILE A 175 -12.78 -13.70 9.90
N GLY A 176 -13.76 -14.51 9.50
CA GLY A 176 -13.65 -15.38 8.32
C GLY A 176 -13.42 -14.58 7.04
N GLY A 177 -14.15 -13.47 6.86
CA GLY A 177 -13.96 -12.55 5.74
C GLY A 177 -12.57 -11.91 5.72
N MET A 178 -12.06 -11.49 6.89
CA MET A 178 -10.70 -10.95 7.05
C MET A 178 -9.62 -11.98 6.70
N VAL A 179 -9.75 -13.22 7.18
CA VAL A 179 -8.80 -14.30 6.85
C VAL A 179 -8.81 -14.59 5.35
N MET A 180 -9.99 -14.70 4.75
CA MET A 180 -10.12 -14.92 3.31
C MET A 180 -9.53 -13.76 2.51
N MET A 181 -9.73 -12.53 2.97
CA MET A 181 -9.12 -11.33 2.38
C MET A 181 -7.61 -11.40 2.32
N VAL A 182 -6.95 -11.79 3.42
CA VAL A 182 -5.50 -11.96 3.48
C VAL A 182 -5.04 -13.05 2.48
N ILE A 183 -5.78 -14.16 2.37
CA ILE A 183 -5.43 -15.25 1.45
C ILE A 183 -5.55 -14.82 -0.02
N PHE A 184 -6.54 -13.97 -0.36
CA PHE A 184 -6.72 -13.43 -1.70
C PHE A 184 -5.75 -12.30 -2.01
N SER A 185 -5.40 -11.44 -1.05
CA SER A 185 -4.39 -10.39 -1.27
C SER A 185 -3.04 -11.00 -1.62
N TYR A 186 -2.60 -12.04 -0.90
CA TYR A 186 -1.36 -12.75 -1.23
C TYR A 186 -1.40 -13.49 -2.56
N ARG A 187 -2.57 -13.91 -3.04
CA ARG A 187 -2.68 -14.54 -4.36
C ARG A 187 -2.23 -13.59 -5.48
N TYR A 188 -2.43 -12.29 -5.32
CA TYR A 188 -2.16 -11.27 -6.34
C TYR A 188 -0.92 -10.42 -6.06
N ARG A 189 -0.26 -10.64 -4.92
CA ARG A 189 0.85 -9.81 -4.44
C ARG A 189 1.99 -9.68 -5.46
N LEU A 190 2.30 -10.75 -6.19
CA LEU A 190 3.44 -10.79 -7.12
C LEU A 190 3.12 -10.28 -8.54
N ALA A 191 1.87 -9.87 -8.82
CA ALA A 191 1.43 -9.53 -10.18
C ALA A 191 2.23 -8.36 -10.78
N THR A 192 2.60 -7.37 -9.95
CA THR A 192 3.43 -6.25 -10.35
C THR A 192 4.83 -6.70 -10.76
N TYR A 193 5.47 -7.58 -10.00
CA TYR A 193 6.82 -8.07 -10.31
C TYR A 193 6.85 -8.91 -11.60
N PHE A 194 5.84 -9.76 -11.82
CA PHE A 194 5.71 -10.49 -13.09
C PHE A 194 5.58 -9.57 -14.30
N LEU A 195 4.83 -8.46 -14.17
CA LEU A 195 4.70 -7.48 -15.24
C LEU A 195 5.98 -6.65 -15.46
N LEU A 196 6.79 -6.48 -14.41
CA LEU A 196 8.07 -5.79 -14.49
C LEU A 196 9.13 -6.63 -15.20
N ASP A 197 9.17 -7.94 -14.97
CA ASP A 197 10.12 -8.85 -15.63
C ASP A 197 9.73 -9.20 -17.07
N HIS A 198 8.43 -9.28 -17.33
CA HIS A 198 7.86 -9.65 -18.62
C HIS A 198 6.93 -8.52 -19.10
N PRO A 199 7.48 -7.39 -19.57
CA PRO A 199 6.69 -6.25 -20.02
C PRO A 199 5.70 -6.61 -21.13
N GLU A 200 6.01 -7.62 -21.96
CA GLU A 200 5.18 -8.10 -23.07
C GLU A 200 3.83 -8.65 -22.63
N MET A 201 3.72 -9.12 -21.38
CA MET A 201 2.50 -9.73 -20.86
C MET A 201 1.38 -8.71 -20.63
N GLY A 202 0.15 -9.20 -20.75
CA GLY A 202 -1.03 -8.45 -20.36
C GLY A 202 -1.20 -8.37 -18.84
N ALA A 203 -1.96 -7.37 -18.35
CA ALA A 203 -2.25 -7.23 -16.93
C ALA A 203 -2.96 -8.45 -16.32
N LEU A 204 -3.90 -9.06 -17.05
CA LEU A 204 -4.58 -10.27 -16.60
C LEU A 204 -3.65 -11.49 -16.56
N GLU A 205 -2.70 -11.54 -17.48
CA GLU A 205 -1.73 -12.61 -17.58
C GLU A 205 -0.75 -12.55 -16.40
N SER A 206 -0.23 -11.37 -16.06
CA SER A 206 0.65 -11.21 -14.88
C SER A 206 -0.06 -11.57 -13.56
N ILE A 207 -1.35 -11.23 -13.42
CA ILE A 207 -2.17 -11.64 -12.28
C ILE A 207 -2.34 -13.16 -12.24
N THR A 208 -2.51 -13.79 -13.40
CA THR A 208 -2.64 -15.24 -13.51
C THR A 208 -1.33 -15.93 -13.14
N GLN A 209 -0.18 -15.41 -13.58
CA GLN A 209 1.14 -15.91 -13.19
C GLN A 209 1.36 -15.76 -11.68
N SER A 210 1.05 -14.60 -11.10
CA SER A 210 1.09 -14.41 -9.64
C SER A 210 0.26 -15.45 -8.89
N LYS A 211 -0.97 -15.72 -9.35
CA LYS A 211 -1.83 -16.75 -8.74
C LYS A 211 -1.19 -18.14 -8.77
N GLN A 212 -0.57 -18.50 -9.89
CA GLN A 212 0.04 -19.82 -10.07
C GLN A 212 1.31 -19.95 -9.22
N ALA A 213 2.18 -18.95 -9.29
CA ALA A 213 3.42 -18.86 -8.53
C ALA A 213 3.18 -18.88 -7.02
N MET A 214 2.10 -18.23 -6.53
CA MET A 214 1.79 -18.18 -5.10
C MET A 214 1.20 -19.47 -4.51
N LYS A 215 0.95 -20.51 -5.32
CA LYS A 215 0.48 -21.81 -4.80
C LYS A 215 1.58 -22.45 -3.94
N GLY A 216 1.26 -22.74 -2.68
CA GLY A 216 2.22 -23.28 -1.71
C GLY A 216 3.06 -22.22 -0.97
N TRP A 217 3.09 -20.97 -1.45
CA TRP A 217 3.97 -19.92 -0.90
C TRP A 217 3.24 -18.85 -0.07
N LYS A 218 1.90 -18.84 -0.04
CA LYS A 218 1.12 -17.84 0.72
C LYS A 218 1.44 -17.82 2.21
N GLY A 219 1.63 -19.00 2.82
CA GLY A 219 1.99 -19.10 4.24
C GLY A 219 3.39 -18.57 4.53
N GLU A 220 4.33 -18.82 3.63
CA GLU A 220 5.70 -18.29 3.71
C GLU A 220 5.71 -16.76 3.63
N LEU A 221 4.93 -16.18 2.71
CA LEU A 221 4.76 -14.73 2.60
C LEU A 221 4.05 -14.14 3.83
N PHE A 222 3.01 -14.79 4.35
CA PHE A 222 2.35 -14.35 5.59
C PHE A 222 3.33 -14.26 6.76
N ILE A 223 4.15 -15.28 6.95
CA ILE A 223 5.16 -15.30 8.02
C ILE A 223 6.24 -14.24 7.75
N LEU A 224 6.59 -14.00 6.47
CA LEU A 224 7.51 -12.94 6.10
C LEU A 224 6.95 -11.57 6.50
N ASP A 225 5.69 -11.26 6.16
CA ASP A 225 5.04 -10.00 6.54
C ASP A 225 4.91 -9.86 8.06
N TRP A 226 4.52 -10.94 8.75
CA TRP A 226 4.45 -10.96 10.22
C TRP A 226 5.80 -10.68 10.88
N SER A 227 6.89 -11.13 10.27
CA SER A 227 8.24 -10.86 10.77
C SER A 227 8.67 -9.40 10.62
N PHE A 228 7.86 -8.56 9.96
CA PHE A 228 8.01 -7.09 9.96
C PHE A 228 7.06 -6.38 10.93
N PHE A 229 6.11 -7.08 11.54
CA PHE A 229 5.11 -6.50 12.44
C PHE A 229 5.73 -5.74 13.62
N GLY A 230 6.82 -6.27 14.21
CA GLY A 230 7.55 -5.58 15.27
C GLY A 230 8.14 -4.22 14.84
N TRP A 231 8.57 -4.10 13.58
CA TRP A 231 9.06 -2.83 13.03
C TRP A 231 7.92 -1.84 12.81
N LEU A 232 6.75 -2.32 12.36
CA LEU A 232 5.55 -1.50 12.21
C LEU A 232 5.04 -0.98 13.57
N LEU A 233 5.08 -1.82 14.62
CA LEU A 233 4.77 -1.40 15.98
C LEU A 233 5.74 -0.31 16.48
N LEU A 234 7.03 -0.42 16.13
CA LEU A 234 8.02 0.58 16.50
C LEU A 234 7.75 1.91 15.78
N VAL A 235 7.39 1.88 14.49
CA VAL A 235 6.95 3.10 13.76
C VAL A 235 5.76 3.74 14.47
N ALA A 236 4.73 2.95 14.80
CA ALA A 236 3.55 3.45 15.49
C ALA A 236 3.88 4.02 16.88
N LEU A 237 4.82 3.41 17.61
CA LEU A 237 5.28 3.92 18.89
C LEU A 237 6.02 5.26 18.73
N VAL A 238 6.91 5.37 17.74
CA VAL A 238 7.63 6.62 17.44
C VAL A 238 6.65 7.72 17.06
N GLU A 239 5.63 7.40 16.27
CA GLU A 239 4.54 8.33 15.93
C GLU A 239 3.79 8.79 17.18
N LEU A 240 3.35 7.84 18.02
CA LEU A 240 2.58 8.14 19.23
C LEU A 240 3.37 9.00 20.22
N VAL A 241 4.67 8.72 20.40
CA VAL A 241 5.55 9.53 21.24
C VAL A 241 5.75 10.93 20.64
N GLY A 242 5.95 11.03 19.33
CA GLY A 242 6.05 12.32 18.64
C GLY A 242 4.78 13.16 18.79
N ILE A 243 3.60 12.54 18.63
CA ILE A 243 2.30 13.17 18.90
C ILE A 243 2.24 13.62 20.35
N GLY A 244 2.47 12.71 21.30
CA GLY A 244 2.35 12.99 22.73
C GLY A 244 3.26 14.13 23.21
N LEU A 245 4.49 14.23 22.68
CA LEU A 245 5.41 15.31 23.02
C LEU A 245 5.01 16.64 22.36
N GLY A 246 4.55 16.63 21.11
CA GLY A 246 4.17 17.85 20.41
C GLY A 246 2.85 18.44 20.89
N THR A 247 1.88 17.60 21.28
CA THR A 247 0.58 18.05 21.81
C THR A 247 0.70 18.80 23.14
N LEU A 248 1.80 18.65 23.88
CA LEU A 248 2.11 19.47 25.06
C LEU A 248 2.23 20.97 24.71
N PHE A 249 2.58 21.29 23.45
CA PHE A 249 2.70 22.65 22.96
C PHE A 249 1.48 23.06 22.14
N SER A 250 1.07 22.23 21.17
CA SER A 250 -0.19 22.40 20.44
C SER A 250 -0.60 21.10 19.71
N PRO A 251 -1.90 20.89 19.45
CA PRO A 251 -2.36 19.75 18.65
C PRO A 251 -1.67 19.64 17.28
N ALA A 252 -1.49 20.77 16.60
CA ALA A 252 -0.84 20.83 15.29
C ALA A 252 0.64 20.41 15.34
N LEU A 253 1.37 20.83 16.38
CA LEU A 253 2.76 20.39 16.59
C LEU A 253 2.85 18.92 16.93
N GLY A 254 1.89 18.37 17.68
CA GLY A 254 1.75 16.94 17.92
C GLY A 254 1.68 16.15 16.63
N THR A 255 0.69 16.44 15.79
CA THR A 255 0.54 15.76 14.49
C THR A 255 1.79 15.88 13.63
N LEU A 256 2.36 17.09 13.52
CA LEU A 256 3.57 17.32 12.73
C LEU A 256 4.76 16.48 13.23
N LEU A 257 5.06 16.51 14.52
CA LEU A 257 6.20 15.79 15.09
C LEU A 257 6.01 14.27 14.98
N GLY A 258 4.80 13.77 15.24
CA GLY A 258 4.46 12.37 15.03
C GLY A 258 4.71 11.90 13.60
N THR A 259 4.14 12.62 12.63
CA THR A 259 4.27 12.28 11.21
C THR A 259 5.71 12.37 10.72
N VAL A 260 6.47 13.40 11.13
CA VAL A 260 7.89 13.54 10.73
C VAL A 260 8.75 12.43 11.34
N ALA A 261 8.56 12.10 12.62
CA ALA A 261 9.32 11.06 13.29
C ALA A 261 9.03 9.66 12.70
N ALA A 262 7.76 9.33 12.49
CA ALA A 262 7.34 8.10 11.83
C ALA A 262 7.84 8.04 10.37
N GLY A 263 7.72 9.16 9.65
CA GLY A 263 8.21 9.34 8.30
C GLY A 263 9.70 9.03 8.20
N ALA A 264 10.53 9.60 9.06
CA ALA A 264 11.97 9.37 9.09
C ALA A 264 12.33 7.89 9.26
N PHE A 265 11.65 7.17 10.15
CA PHE A 265 11.86 5.72 10.31
C PHE A 265 11.38 4.93 9.08
N SER A 266 10.25 5.34 8.49
CA SER A 266 9.68 4.70 7.31
C SER A 266 10.59 4.79 6.07
N LEU A 267 11.47 5.81 5.97
CA LEU A 267 12.43 5.97 4.88
C LEU A 267 13.44 4.81 4.81
N TRP A 268 13.76 4.21 5.95
CA TRP A 268 14.60 3.01 6.01
C TRP A 268 13.78 1.72 5.87
N LEU A 269 12.62 1.67 6.52
CA LEU A 269 11.82 0.45 6.58
C LEU A 269 11.20 0.07 5.22
N ASN A 270 10.72 1.04 4.44
CA ASN A 270 10.10 0.80 3.14
C ASN A 270 11.01 0.08 2.14
N PRO A 271 12.22 0.58 1.83
CA PRO A 271 13.12 -0.11 0.90
C PRO A 271 13.57 -1.47 1.45
N TYR A 272 13.69 -1.60 2.77
CA TYR A 272 14.03 -2.89 3.40
C TYR A 272 12.92 -3.94 3.20
N MET A 273 11.66 -3.58 3.43
CA MET A 273 10.52 -4.47 3.24
C MET A 273 10.32 -4.83 1.76
N ASN A 274 10.29 -3.82 0.87
CA ASN A 274 10.06 -4.03 -0.55
C ASN A 274 11.22 -4.77 -1.23
N GLY A 275 12.47 -4.54 -0.80
CA GLY A 275 13.62 -5.31 -1.26
C GLY A 275 13.59 -6.77 -0.77
N THR A 276 13.04 -7.02 0.42
CA THR A 276 12.84 -8.39 0.91
C THR A 276 11.73 -9.11 0.15
N GLU A 277 10.65 -8.40 -0.19
CA GLU A 277 9.56 -8.91 -1.03
C GLU A 277 10.04 -9.22 -2.45
N ALA A 278 10.89 -8.36 -3.04
CA ALA A 278 11.55 -8.64 -4.31
C ALA A 278 12.41 -9.91 -4.26
N ASN A 279 13.19 -10.11 -3.19
CA ASN A 279 13.94 -11.36 -2.99
C ASN A 279 13.03 -12.59 -2.84
N PHE A 280 11.84 -12.42 -2.25
CA PHE A 280 10.84 -13.49 -2.18
C PHE A 280 10.26 -13.80 -3.56
N TYR A 281 9.96 -12.78 -4.36
CA TYR A 281 9.55 -12.95 -5.74
C TYR A 281 10.59 -13.75 -6.54
N ASP A 282 11.86 -13.33 -6.51
CA ASP A 282 12.95 -14.02 -7.24
C ASP A 282 13.10 -15.49 -6.79
N TRP A 283 12.93 -15.78 -5.49
CA TRP A 283 12.94 -17.15 -5.00
C TRP A 283 11.77 -17.99 -5.53
N VAL A 284 10.57 -17.43 -5.54
CA VAL A 284 9.36 -18.13 -6.01
C VAL A 284 9.41 -18.40 -7.51
N THR A 285 10.01 -17.51 -8.29
CA THR A 285 10.09 -17.64 -9.76
C THR A 285 11.32 -18.43 -10.22
N HIS A 286 12.49 -18.17 -9.66
CA HIS A 286 13.76 -18.70 -10.14
C HIS A 286 14.36 -19.80 -9.23
N GLY A 287 13.85 -19.95 -8.00
CA GLY A 287 14.40 -20.90 -7.02
C GLY A 287 15.74 -20.47 -6.42
N SER A 288 16.21 -19.25 -6.71
CA SER A 288 17.44 -18.65 -6.19
C SER A 288 17.21 -17.20 -5.75
N LEU A 289 18.14 -16.65 -4.96
CA LEU A 289 18.10 -15.24 -4.54
C LEU A 289 19.02 -14.42 -5.46
N SER A 290 18.47 -13.47 -6.19
CA SER A 290 19.16 -12.79 -7.30
C SER A 290 20.39 -11.97 -6.91
N TYR A 291 20.48 -11.48 -5.66
CA TYR A 291 21.68 -10.79 -5.16
C TYR A 291 22.97 -11.64 -5.29
N ARG A 292 22.87 -12.98 -5.32
CA ARG A 292 24.03 -13.86 -5.48
C ARG A 292 24.59 -13.91 -6.90
N GLU A 293 23.78 -13.67 -7.93
CA GLU A 293 24.17 -13.91 -9.33
C GLU A 293 24.77 -12.66 -10.00
N ASN A 294 24.41 -11.45 -9.56
CA ASN A 294 24.75 -10.19 -10.23
C ASN A 294 25.96 -9.40 -9.68
N ASN A 295 26.99 -10.08 -9.15
CA ASN A 295 28.29 -9.45 -8.91
C ASN A 295 29.12 -9.22 -10.22
N GLY A 296 28.50 -9.31 -11.39
CA GLY A 296 29.12 -9.09 -12.70
C GLY A 296 28.47 -7.93 -13.48
N PRO A 297 29.17 -7.32 -14.46
CA PRO A 297 28.73 -6.08 -15.15
C PRO A 297 27.50 -6.21 -16.07
N GLY A 298 26.74 -7.30 -16.00
CA GLY A 298 25.59 -7.58 -16.87
C GLY A 298 24.27 -7.22 -16.22
N GLY A 299 23.99 -5.92 -16.06
CA GLY A 299 22.71 -5.46 -15.51
C GLY A 299 21.55 -5.70 -16.49
N TYR A 300 20.45 -6.27 -16.00
CA TYR A 300 19.20 -6.36 -16.75
C TYR A 300 18.71 -4.95 -17.11
N GLN A 301 18.78 -4.60 -18.40
CA GLN A 301 18.30 -3.32 -18.92
C GLN A 301 16.77 -3.27 -18.86
N SER A 302 16.21 -2.21 -18.26
CA SER A 302 14.77 -2.00 -18.27
C SER A 302 14.25 -1.85 -19.70
N PRO A 303 13.26 -2.64 -20.13
CA PRO A 303 12.59 -2.43 -21.41
C PRO A 303 11.81 -1.11 -21.44
N TYR A 304 11.64 -0.44 -20.29
CA TYR A 304 10.97 0.84 -20.14
C TYR A 304 11.90 2.06 -20.22
N GLY A 305 13.21 1.86 -20.43
CA GLY A 305 14.20 2.94 -20.47
C GLY A 305 14.86 3.09 -21.84
N ASN A 306 14.29 3.93 -22.72
CA ASN A 306 15.04 4.63 -23.79
C ASN A 306 14.30 5.84 -24.42
N ASN A 307 13.02 6.11 -24.11
CA ASN A 307 12.22 7.07 -24.90
C ASN A 307 11.74 8.33 -24.15
N THR A 308 12.38 8.76 -23.08
CA THR A 308 12.11 10.09 -22.49
C THR A 308 13.37 10.96 -22.56
N PRO A 309 13.31 12.12 -23.26
CA PRO A 309 14.45 13.01 -23.42
C PRO A 309 14.92 13.51 -22.05
N GLU A 310 16.24 13.66 -21.95
CA GLU A 310 16.93 14.17 -20.77
C GLU A 310 16.38 15.56 -20.43
N LEU A 311 15.88 15.71 -19.20
CA LEU A 311 15.58 17.00 -18.57
C LEU A 311 16.46 17.13 -17.33
#